data_AF-A0A1V2DWH1-F1
#
_entry.id   AF-A0A1V2DWH1-F1
#
_cell.length_a   1.000
_cell.length_b   1.000
_cell.length_c   1.000
_cell.angle_alpha   90.00
_cell.angle_beta   90.00
_cell.angle_gamma   90.00
#
_symmetry.space_group_name_H-M   'P 1'
#
loop_
_entity.id
_entity.type
_entity.pdbx_description
1 polymer ?
#
loop_
_entity_poly.entity_id
_entity_poly.type
_entity_poly.pdbx_seq_one_letter_code
_entity_poly.pdbx_strand_id
1 'polypeptide(L)'
;MLGSPFAHGENIDVLMSQVFPKEQATYIGYESVEREDIPATTNIERKYLIVDFRFATGEPAEELLQASVHKVCMTLLRDQDLIRRLSQSGYDMVSVAFDRRSQFDCL
;
A
#
# COMPACT_ATOMS: atom_id res chain seq x y z
N MET A 1 13.76 4.09 -25.04
CA MET A 1 13.17 2.79 -24.64
C MET A 1 12.27 3.08 -23.45
N LEU A 2 10.95 2.96 -23.60
CA LEU A 2 10.00 3.18 -22.51
C LEU A 2 9.95 1.89 -21.69
N GLY A 3 10.57 1.88 -20.52
CA GLY A 3 10.44 0.76 -19.58
C GLY A 3 8.99 0.71 -19.09
N SER A 4 8.33 -0.44 -19.32
CA SER A 4 6.98 -0.69 -18.84
C SER A 4 6.91 -0.61 -17.31
N PRO A 5 6.10 0.29 -16.71
CA PRO A 5 5.88 0.30 -15.26
C PRO A 5 5.03 -0.88 -14.77
N PHE A 6 4.48 -1.69 -15.69
CA PHE A 6 3.46 -2.71 -15.41
C PHE A 6 3.94 -3.93 -14.61
N ALA A 7 5.24 -4.27 -14.62
CA ALA A 7 5.72 -5.48 -13.95
C ALA A 7 5.71 -5.39 -12.40
N HIS A 8 5.70 -4.18 -11.83
CA HIS A 8 5.69 -4.01 -10.37
C HIS A 8 4.26 -4.01 -9.81
N GLY A 9 3.29 -3.44 -10.55
CA GLY A 9 1.89 -3.35 -10.16
C GLY A 9 1.16 -4.69 -10.13
N GLU A 10 1.45 -5.56 -11.12
CA GLU A 10 0.73 -6.83 -11.27
C GLU A 10 0.93 -7.78 -10.07
N ASN A 11 2.09 -7.71 -9.40
CA ASN A 11 2.36 -8.52 -8.22
C ASN A 11 1.62 -8.00 -6.96
N ILE A 12 1.56 -6.68 -6.77
CA ILE A 12 0.87 -6.10 -5.61
C ILE A 12 -0.65 -6.22 -5.74
N ASP A 13 -1.22 -6.04 -6.93
CA ASP A 13 -2.66 -6.20 -7.15
C ASP A 13 -3.12 -7.63 -6.86
N VAL A 14 -2.35 -8.63 -7.30
CA VAL A 14 -2.62 -10.05 -7.02
C VAL A 14 -2.50 -10.35 -5.53
N LEU A 15 -1.48 -9.83 -4.85
CA LEU A 15 -1.28 -10.05 -3.42
C LEU A 15 -2.42 -9.40 -2.60
N MET A 16 -2.73 -8.13 -2.89
CA MET A 16 -3.69 -7.34 -2.12
C MET A 16 -5.13 -7.78 -2.32
N SER A 17 -5.49 -8.24 -3.53
CA SER A 17 -6.83 -8.79 -3.80
C SER A 17 -7.17 -10.06 -3.01
N GLN A 18 -6.16 -10.72 -2.41
CA GLN A 18 -6.33 -11.95 -1.64
C GLN A 18 -6.27 -11.74 -0.11
N VAL A 19 -6.00 -10.52 0.36
CA VAL A 19 -5.83 -10.25 1.80
C VAL A 19 -7.14 -10.48 2.55
N PHE A 20 -8.27 -10.08 1.97
CA PHE A 20 -9.58 -10.17 2.60
C PHE A 20 -10.57 -10.97 1.76
N PRO A 21 -11.48 -11.72 2.40
CA PRO A 21 -12.73 -12.12 1.77
C PRO A 21 -13.53 -10.90 1.32
N LYS A 22 -14.30 -11.03 0.23
CA LYS A 22 -15.07 -9.93 -0.37
C LYS A 22 -16.06 -9.27 0.59
N GLU A 23 -16.53 -10.03 1.57
CA GLU A 23 -17.51 -9.61 2.57
C GLU A 23 -16.90 -8.74 3.68
N GLN A 24 -15.57 -8.70 3.80
CA GLN A 24 -14.87 -7.90 4.82
C GLN A 24 -14.39 -6.58 4.23
N ALA A 25 -13.44 -6.64 3.31
CA ALA A 25 -12.90 -5.48 2.63
C ALA A 25 -12.54 -5.84 1.18
N THR A 26 -12.82 -4.92 0.27
CA THR A 26 -12.49 -5.08 -1.15
C THR A 26 -11.27 -4.23 -1.48
N TYR A 27 -10.27 -4.86 -2.09
CA TYR A 27 -9.12 -4.16 -2.65
C TYR A 27 -9.56 -3.30 -3.84
N ILE A 28 -9.19 -2.02 -3.82
CA ILE A 28 -9.54 -1.05 -4.87
C ILE A 28 -8.38 -0.85 -5.84
N GLY A 29 -7.15 -0.81 -5.32
CA GLY A 29 -5.96 -0.50 -6.10
C GLY A 29 -4.87 0.08 -5.20
N TYR A 30 -3.82 0.60 -5.84
CA TYR A 30 -2.76 1.32 -5.17
C TYR A 30 -2.48 2.67 -5.85
N GLU A 31 -1.92 3.59 -5.08
CA GLU A 31 -1.47 4.90 -5.55
C GLU A 31 0.00 5.10 -5.19
N SER A 32 0.80 5.57 -6.15
CA SER A 32 2.17 6.00 -5.91
C SER A 32 2.16 7.50 -5.69
N VAL A 33 2.53 7.95 -4.49
CA VAL A 33 2.59 9.36 -4.15
C VAL A 33 4.04 9.82 -4.11
N GLU A 34 4.34 10.93 -4.80
CA GLU A 34 5.63 11.59 -4.73
C GLU A 34 5.62 12.66 -3.63
N ARG A 35 6.65 12.67 -2.78
CA ARG A 35 6.88 13.66 -1.72
C ARG A 35 7.55 14.89 -2.30
N GLU A 36 6.73 15.87 -2.66
CA GLU A 36 7.21 17.16 -3.19
C GLU A 36 7.87 18.05 -2.13
N ASP A 37 7.58 17.80 -0.85
CA ASP A 37 8.09 18.55 0.31
C ASP A 37 9.57 18.28 0.63
N ILE A 38 10.10 17.15 0.18
CA ILE A 38 11.53 16.82 0.31
C ILE A 38 12.27 17.40 -0.89
N PRO A 39 13.33 18.24 -0.74
CA PRO A 39 14.07 18.78 -1.88
C PRO A 39 14.73 17.72 -2.76
N ALA A 40 14.77 17.97 -4.08
CA ALA A 40 15.31 17.02 -5.08
C ALA A 40 16.80 16.76 -4.96
N THR A 41 17.48 17.64 -4.21
CA THR A 41 18.91 17.54 -3.93
C THR A 41 19.22 16.61 -2.76
N THR A 42 18.22 16.08 -2.07
CA THR A 42 18.43 15.12 -0.98
C THR A 42 18.56 13.70 -1.55
N ASN A 43 19.42 12.88 -0.94
CA ASN A 43 19.58 11.46 -1.30
C ASN A 43 18.48 10.58 -0.66
N ILE A 44 17.36 11.16 -0.24
CA ILE A 44 16.25 10.44 0.38
C ILE A 44 15.29 10.03 -0.75
N GLU A 45 14.80 8.80 -0.71
CA GLU A 45 13.77 8.32 -1.61
C GLU A 45 12.45 9.09 -1.38
N ARG A 46 11.74 9.42 -2.45
CA ARG A 46 10.68 10.45 -2.42
C ARG A 46 9.31 9.87 -2.75
N LYS A 47 9.11 8.57 -2.63
CA LYS A 47 7.83 7.95 -2.98
C LYS A 47 7.33 7.07 -1.85
N TYR A 48 6.02 7.12 -1.62
CA TYR A 48 5.34 6.15 -0.79
C TYR A 48 4.15 5.56 -1.54
N LEU A 49 3.81 4.34 -1.19
CA LEU A 49 2.74 3.59 -1.83
C LEU A 49 1.54 3.54 -0.90
N ILE A 50 0.36 3.92 -1.38
CA ILE A 50 -0.89 3.76 -0.64
C ILE A 50 -1.64 2.59 -1.24
N VAL A 51 -1.99 1.60 -0.42
CA VAL A 51 -2.84 0.47 -0.81
C VAL A 51 -4.26 0.73 -0.30
N ASP A 52 -5.24 0.73 -1.20
CA ASP A 52 -6.61 1.14 -0.88
C ASP A 52 -7.55 -0.07 -0.80
N PHE A 53 -8.28 -0.14 0.31
CA PHE A 53 -9.37 -1.06 0.55
C PHE A 53 -10.66 -0.30 0.90
N ARG A 54 -11.81 -0.97 0.72
CA ARG A 54 -13.11 -0.49 1.19
C ARG A 54 -13.83 -1.56 1.97
N PHE A 55 -14.25 -1.24 3.19
CA PHE A 55 -15.12 -2.12 3.96
C PHE A 55 -16.48 -2.29 3.27
N ALA A 56 -17.03 -3.50 3.34
CA ALA A 56 -18.33 -3.80 2.75
C ALA A 56 -19.48 -3.04 3.44
N THR A 57 -19.34 -2.76 4.74
CA THR A 57 -20.38 -2.15 5.57
C THR A 57 -19.86 -0.90 6.27
N GLY A 58 -19.80 0.23 5.56
CA GLY A 58 -19.55 1.55 6.16
C GLY A 58 -18.27 1.64 7.00
N GLU A 59 -18.29 2.51 8.01
CA GLU A 59 -17.16 2.73 8.91
C GLU A 59 -17.06 1.57 9.93
N PRO A 60 -15.91 0.88 10.01
CA PRO A 60 -15.74 -0.25 10.92
C PRO A 60 -15.62 0.23 12.38
N ALA A 61 -15.76 -0.70 13.32
CA ALA A 61 -15.28 -0.47 14.68
C ALA A 61 -13.75 -0.29 14.68
N GLU A 62 -13.22 0.53 15.59
CA GLU A 62 -11.80 0.86 15.68
C GLU A 62 -10.91 -0.40 15.83
N GLU A 63 -11.34 -1.37 16.63
CA GLU A 63 -10.62 -2.64 16.82
C GLU A 63 -10.49 -3.43 15.50
N LEU A 64 -11.57 -3.45 14.70
CA LEU A 64 -11.56 -4.10 13.39
C LEU A 64 -10.67 -3.35 12.41
N LEU A 65 -10.68 -2.01 12.45
CA LEU A 65 -9.80 -1.18 11.63
C LEU A 65 -8.33 -1.48 11.93
N GLN A 66 -7.94 -1.46 13.21
CA GLN A 66 -6.55 -1.75 13.62
C GLN A 66 -6.12 -3.17 13.25
N ALA A 67 -7.00 -4.16 13.45
CA ALA A 67 -6.72 -5.53 13.02
C ALA A 67 -6.57 -5.65 11.50
N SER A 68 -7.36 -4.90 10.73
CA SER A 68 -7.31 -4.88 9.26
C SER A 68 -6.03 -4.21 8.76
N VAL A 69 -5.65 -3.06 9.34
CA VAL A 69 -4.38 -2.38 9.09
C VAL A 69 -3.22 -3.34 9.35
N HIS A 70 -3.18 -3.94 10.54
CA HIS A 70 -2.13 -4.88 10.92
C HIS A 70 -2.05 -6.07 9.95
N LYS A 71 -3.19 -6.63 9.53
CA LYS A 71 -3.24 -7.74 8.57
C LYS A 71 -2.65 -7.37 7.20
N VAL A 72 -3.02 -6.20 6.66
CA VAL A 72 -2.47 -5.73 5.37
C VAL A 72 -0.98 -5.50 5.50
N CYS A 73 -0.54 -4.75 6.52
CA CYS A 73 0.87 -4.45 6.73
C CYS A 73 1.70 -5.72 6.92
N MET A 74 1.24 -6.67 7.74
CA MET A 74 1.96 -7.93 7.91
C MET A 74 1.98 -8.78 6.63
N THR A 75 0.95 -8.70 5.79
CA THR A 75 0.97 -9.38 4.48
C THR A 75 2.04 -8.79 3.57
N LEU A 76 2.10 -7.46 3.47
CA LEU A 76 3.10 -6.75 2.67
C LEU A 76 4.53 -6.99 3.18
N LEU A 77 4.76 -6.80 4.48
CA LEU A 77 6.10 -6.87 5.07
C LEU A 77 6.68 -8.29 5.11
N ARG A 78 5.83 -9.33 5.03
CA ARG A 78 6.28 -10.73 4.95
C ARG A 78 6.78 -11.10 3.56
N ASP A 79 6.35 -10.40 2.51
CA ASP A 79 6.86 -10.59 1.16
C ASP A 79 8.16 -9.78 0.97
N GLN A 80 9.29 -10.39 1.38
CA GLN A 80 10.60 -9.74 1.32
C GLN A 80 11.02 -9.35 -0.10
N ASP A 81 10.61 -10.12 -1.10
CA ASP A 81 10.93 -9.83 -2.50
C ASP A 81 10.15 -8.63 -3.00
N LEU A 82 8.87 -8.49 -2.62
CA LEU A 82 8.07 -7.30 -2.90
C LEU A 82 8.67 -6.06 -2.24
N ILE A 83 8.98 -6.11 -0.94
CA ILE A 83 9.58 -4.97 -0.22
C ILE A 83 10.91 -4.56 -0.85
N ARG A 84 11.76 -5.53 -1.21
CA ARG A 84 13.02 -5.25 -1.90
C ARG A 84 12.79 -4.55 -3.24
N ARG A 85 11.83 -5.02 -4.06
CA ARG A 85 11.50 -4.39 -5.34
C ARG A 85 10.95 -2.97 -5.17
N LEU A 86 10.12 -2.75 -4.16
CA LEU A 86 9.57 -1.44 -3.84
C LEU A 86 10.69 -0.45 -3.46
N SER A 87 11.58 -0.86 -2.55
CA SER A 87 12.75 -0.03 -2.19
C SER A 87 13.66 0.21 -3.40
N GLN A 88 13.96 -0.80 -4.22
CA GLN A 88 14.73 -0.61 -5.45
C GLN A 88 14.07 0.33 -6.47
N SER A 89 12.76 0.51 -6.37
CA SER A 89 11.96 1.43 -7.21
C SER A 89 11.80 2.82 -6.60
N GLY A 90 12.40 3.08 -5.43
CA GLY A 90 12.37 4.37 -4.75
C GLY A 90 11.20 4.57 -3.79
N TYR A 91 10.52 3.48 -3.41
CA TYR A 91 9.48 3.53 -2.36
C TYR A 91 10.09 3.25 -0.99
N ASP A 92 10.04 4.24 -0.11
CA ASP A 92 10.59 4.13 1.25
C ASP A 92 9.54 3.77 2.30
N MET A 93 8.25 3.89 1.94
CA MET A 93 7.13 3.65 2.84
C MET A 93 5.95 3.04 2.08
N VAL A 94 5.19 2.20 2.78
CA VAL A 94 3.89 1.71 2.33
C VAL A 94 2.86 2.01 3.41
N SER A 95 1.74 2.58 2.99
CA SER A 95 0.60 2.92 3.83
C SER A 95 -0.65 2.22 3.32
N VAL A 96 -1.62 1.98 4.21
CA VAL A 96 -2.92 1.40 3.87
C VAL A 96 -4.04 2.39 4.15
N ALA A 97 -5.02 2.46 3.25
CA ALA A 97 -6.22 3.26 3.42
C ALA A 97 -7.46 2.37 3.36
N PHE A 98 -8.42 2.60 4.24
CA PHE A 98 -9.73 1.92 4.23
C PHE A 98 -10.90 2.86 3.89
N ASP A 99 -10.62 4.16 3.84
CA ASP A 99 -11.53 5.22 3.43
C ASP A 99 -10.76 6.28 2.60
N ARG A 100 -11.38 7.43 2.32
CA ARG A 100 -10.78 8.52 1.52
C ARG A 100 -10.08 9.60 2.35
N ARG A 101 -10.06 9.47 3.67
CA ARG A 101 -9.67 10.48 4.64
C ARG A 101 -8.47 10.06 5.47
N SER A 102 -8.31 8.76 5.71
CA SER A 102 -7.30 8.19 6.59
C SER A 102 -6.36 7.25 5.85
N GLN A 103 -5.08 7.33 6.21
CA GLN A 103 -4.03 6.41 5.81
C GLN A 103 -3.25 5.98 7.05
N PHE A 104 -2.77 4.74 7.07
CA PHE A 104 -2.06 4.14 8.18
C PHE A 104 -0.74 3.57 7.68
N ASP A 105 0.38 4.02 8.25
CA ASP A 105 1.71 3.60 7.83
C ASP A 105 2.03 2.20 8.35
N CYS A 106 2.67 1.38 7.52
CA CYS A 106 3.06 0.02 7.87
C CYS A 106 4.45 -0.08 8.53
N LEU A 107 5.21 1.01 8.61
CA LEU A 107 6.59 1.08 9.13
C LEU A 107 6.71 2.04 10.32
#